data_AF-A0A354ID88-F1
#
_entry.id   AF-A0A354ID88-F1
#
_cell.length_a   1.000
_cell.length_b   1.000
_cell.length_c   1.000
_cell.angle_alpha   90.00
_cell.angle_beta   90.00
_cell.angle_gamma   90.00
#
_symmetry.space_group_name_H-M   'P 1'
#
loop_
_entity.id
_entity.type
_entity.pdbx_description
1 polymer ?
#
loop_
_entity_poly.entity_id
_entity_poly.type
_entity_poly.pdbx_seq_one_letter_code
_entity_poly.pdbx_strand_id
1 'polypeptide(L)'
;WFRAYFNHGLINYIYGQKRLLPCDMSFDTFFIDPYGDVMPCNGTKDKEVMGNINKQSWDELWNSQEAEIIRNKVRCCDRNCWMIGSV
;
A
#
# COMPACT_ATOMS: atom_id res chain seq x y z
N TRP A 1 -17.26 17.81 1.41
CA TRP A 1 -17.48 16.89 0.28
C TRP A 1 -16.55 15.67 0.36
N PHE A 2 -15.23 15.83 0.49
CA PHE A 2 -14.27 14.69 0.52
C PHE A 2 -14.51 13.69 1.66
N ARG A 3 -14.73 14.18 2.90
CA ARG A 3 -15.12 13.33 4.04
C ARG A 3 -16.42 12.54 3.80
N ALA A 4 -17.40 13.14 3.12
CA ALA A 4 -18.65 12.45 2.80
C ALA A 4 -18.42 11.31 1.78
N TYR A 5 -17.53 11.52 0.81
CA TYR A 5 -17.12 10.49 -0.13
C TYR A 5 -16.39 9.33 0.56
N PHE A 6 -15.47 9.61 1.48
CA PHE A 6 -14.83 8.57 2.30
C PHE A 6 -15.82 7.80 3.17
N ASN A 7 -16.78 8.48 3.80
CA ASN A 7 -17.81 7.82 4.59
C ASN A 7 -18.68 6.92 3.70
N HIS A 8 -19.05 7.37 2.50
CA HIS A 8 -19.78 6.53 1.54
C HIS A 8 -18.98 5.30 1.11
N GLY A 9 -17.68 5.47 0.85
CA GLY A 9 -16.79 4.34 0.54
C GLY A 9 -16.63 3.36 1.71
N LEU A 10 -16.60 3.84 2.96
CA LEU A 10 -16.61 2.99 4.15
C LEU A 10 -17.90 2.16 4.23
N ILE A 11 -19.05 2.80 3.97
CA ILE A 11 -20.34 2.10 3.91
C ILE A 11 -20.31 1.01 2.83
N ASN A 12 -19.80 1.31 1.63
CA ASN A 12 -19.67 0.33 0.55
C ASN A 12 -18.76 -0.85 0.95
N TYR A 13 -17.63 -0.57 1.60
CA TYR A 13 -16.73 -1.60 2.11
C TYR A 13 -17.43 -2.53 3.13
N ILE A 14 -18.17 -1.96 4.09
CA ILE A 14 -18.93 -2.74 5.09
C ILE A 14 -19.95 -3.67 4.43
N TYR A 15 -20.60 -3.22 3.36
CA TYR A 15 -21.55 -4.03 2.59
C TYR A 15 -20.87 -4.95 1.54
N GLY A 16 -19.54 -5.09 1.55
CA GLY A 16 -18.81 -5.94 0.62
C GLY A 16 -18.89 -5.49 -0.85
N GLN A 17 -19.26 -4.23 -1.09
CA GLN A 17 -19.30 -3.67 -2.43
C GLN A 17 -17.89 -3.34 -2.93
N LYS A 18 -17.81 -3.02 -4.23
CA LYS A 18 -16.56 -2.64 -4.87
C LYS A 18 -15.95 -1.40 -4.19
N ARG A 19 -14.64 -1.45 -3.99
CA ARG A 19 -13.85 -0.29 -3.55
C ARG A 19 -14.01 0.86 -4.55
N LEU A 20 -14.29 2.05 -4.04
CA LEU A 20 -14.49 3.25 -4.86
C LEU A 20 -13.18 3.93 -5.27
N LEU A 21 -12.14 3.80 -4.45
CA LEU A 21 -10.82 4.38 -4.70
C LEU A 21 -9.81 3.30 -5.08
N PRO A 22 -8.92 3.53 -6.05
CA PRO A 22 -7.82 2.61 -6.31
C PRO A 22 -6.86 2.50 -5.11
N CYS A 23 -5.97 1.50 -5.15
CA CYS A 23 -4.93 1.28 -4.15
C CYS A 23 -3.57 1.62 -4.74
N ASP A 24 -3.01 2.77 -4.36
CA ASP A 24 -1.73 3.27 -4.88
C ASP A 24 -0.56 3.11 -3.88
N MET A 25 -0.68 2.11 -2.99
CA MET A 25 0.43 1.67 -2.14
C MET A 25 1.63 1.25 -3.00
N SER A 26 2.85 1.50 -2.52
CA SER A 26 4.11 1.30 -3.27
C SER A 26 4.36 2.29 -4.43
N PHE A 27 3.47 3.27 -4.63
CA PHE A 27 3.64 4.37 -5.60
C PHE A 27 3.67 5.73 -4.89
N ASP A 28 2.62 6.03 -4.12
CA ASP A 28 2.50 7.31 -3.41
C ASP A 28 2.77 7.17 -1.91
N THR A 29 2.58 5.97 -1.38
CA THR A 29 2.70 5.65 0.04
C THR A 29 3.42 4.32 0.22
N PHE A 30 4.19 4.21 1.29
CA PHE A 30 4.84 2.97 1.72
C PHE A 30 4.74 2.84 3.24
N PHE A 31 5.04 1.66 3.75
CA PHE A 31 5.14 1.39 5.18
C PHE A 31 6.59 1.03 5.53
N ILE A 32 7.10 1.57 6.64
CA ILE A 32 8.41 1.19 7.17
C ILE A 32 8.22 0.58 8.54
N ASP A 33 8.80 -0.60 8.75
CA ASP A 33 8.81 -1.23 10.07
C ASP A 33 9.96 -0.70 10.97
N PRO A 34 9.95 -0.99 12.29
CA PRO A 34 10.99 -0.51 13.20
C PRO A 34 12.43 -0.99 12.87
N TYR A 35 12.59 -2.00 12.02
CA TYR A 35 13.88 -2.53 11.58
C TYR A 35 14.34 -1.94 10.24
N GLY A 36 13.55 -1.00 9.69
CA GLY A 36 13.85 -0.28 8.47
C GLY A 36 13.44 -0.99 7.19
N ASP A 37 12.71 -2.11 7.26
CA ASP A 37 12.17 -2.75 6.05
C ASP A 37 11.05 -1.88 5.48
N VAL A 38 11.22 -1.52 4.20
CA VAL A 38 10.22 -0.77 3.42
C VAL A 38 9.33 -1.77 2.71
N MET A 39 8.03 -1.60 2.88
CA MET A 39 6.97 -2.48 2.40
C MET A 39 5.88 -1.65 1.72
N PRO A 40 5.05 -2.24 0.85
CA PRO A 40 3.99 -1.49 0.17
C PRO A 40 2.92 -1.01 1.15
N CYS A 41 2.51 -1.88 2.08
CA CYS A 41 1.59 -1.58 3.17
C CYS A 41 1.74 -2.63 4.28
N ASN A 42 1.19 -2.35 5.47
CA ASN A 42 1.12 -3.33 6.57
C ASN A 42 -0.04 -4.35 6.41
N GLY A 43 -0.83 -4.21 5.35
CA GLY A 43 -2.00 -5.03 5.07
C GLY A 43 -1.75 -6.12 4.04
N THR A 44 -0.51 -6.45 3.69
CA THR A 44 -0.20 -7.59 2.81
C THR A 44 -0.41 -8.92 3.52
N LYS A 45 -0.57 -10.02 2.76
CA LYS A 45 -0.72 -11.37 3.34
C LYS A 45 0.57 -11.85 3.98
N ASP A 46 1.65 -11.70 3.23
CA ASP A 46 3.00 -12.03 3.65
C ASP A 46 3.81 -10.74 3.78
N LYS A 47 4.96 -10.79 4.45
CA LYS A 47 5.86 -9.64 4.57
C LYS A 47 6.51 -9.38 3.20
N GLU A 48 6.00 -8.39 2.47
CA GLU A 48 6.49 -8.01 1.13
C GLU A 48 7.51 -6.87 1.26
N VAL A 49 8.79 -7.21 1.35
CA VAL A 49 9.88 -6.24 1.56
C VAL A 49 10.46 -5.77 0.22
N MET A 50 10.33 -4.46 -0.04
CA MET A 50 10.92 -3.78 -1.20
C MET A 50 12.41 -3.50 -1.00
N GLY A 51 12.83 -3.33 0.25
CA GLY A 51 14.22 -3.11 0.62
C GLY A 51 14.33 -2.66 2.07
N ASN A 52 15.50 -2.18 2.47
CA ASN A 52 15.74 -1.72 3.84
C ASN A 52 16.57 -0.44 3.85
N ILE A 53 16.07 0.61 4.50
CA ILE A 53 16.71 1.95 4.53
C ILE A 53 18.05 1.97 5.25
N ASN A 54 18.37 0.97 6.06
CA ASN A 54 19.65 0.85 6.75
C ASN A 54 20.74 0.19 5.90
N LYS A 55 20.39 -0.36 4.72
CA LYS A 55 21.30 -1.17 3.89
C LYS A 55 21.61 -0.56 2.52
N GLN A 56 20.77 0.35 2.04
CA GLN A 56 20.83 0.92 0.69
C GLN A 56 20.26 2.33 0.70
N SER A 57 20.65 3.13 -0.29
CA SER A 57 20.07 4.46 -0.47
C SER A 57 18.59 4.37 -0.85
N TRP A 58 17.86 5.46 -0.66
CA TRP A 58 16.44 5.51 -1.03
C TRP A 58 16.23 5.26 -2.52
N ASP A 59 17.08 5.83 -3.38
CA ASP A 59 16.93 5.73 -4.83
C ASP A 59 17.16 4.29 -5.33
N GLU A 60 18.19 3.62 -4.80
CA GLU A 60 18.45 2.20 -5.08
C GLU A 60 17.28 1.32 -4.62
N LEU A 61 16.76 1.56 -3.42
CA LEU A 61 15.63 0.81 -2.87
C LEU A 61 14.37 1.01 -3.70
N TRP A 62 13.99 2.26 -3.97
CA TRP A 62 12.69 2.60 -4.53
C TRP A 62 12.59 2.23 -6.03
N ASN A 63 13.71 2.30 -6.75
CA ASN A 63 13.83 1.94 -8.15
C ASN A 63 14.35 0.50 -8.37
N SER A 64 14.50 -0.30 -7.31
CA SER A 64 14.96 -1.69 -7.40
C SER A 64 14.01 -2.60 -8.18
N GLN A 65 14.54 -3.74 -8.63
CA GLN A 65 13.74 -4.80 -9.24
C GLN A 65 12.76 -5.41 -8.23
N GLU A 66 13.17 -5.57 -6.97
CA GLU A 66 12.35 -6.04 -5.86
C GLU A 66 11.13 -5.14 -5.64
N ALA A 67 11.34 -3.82 -5.63
CA ALA A 67 10.27 -2.84 -5.54
C ALA A 67 9.28 -2.97 -6.71
N GLU A 68 9.76 -3.18 -7.94
CA GLU A 68 8.87 -3.36 -9.10
C GLU A 68 8.08 -4.68 -9.06
N ILE A 69 8.69 -5.78 -8.60
CA ILE A 69 7.98 -7.06 -8.38
C ILE A 69 6.83 -6.86 -7.40
N ILE A 70 7.07 -6.14 -6.30
CA ILE A 70 6.06 -5.86 -5.28
C ILE A 70 4.98 -4.91 -5.81
N ARG A 71 5.35 -3.85 -6.55
CA ARG A 71 4.37 -2.98 -7.22
C ARG A 71 3.41 -3.76 -8.10
N ASN A 72 3.91 -4.74 -8.85
CA ASN A 72 3.08 -5.62 -9.67
C ASN A 72 2.16 -6.53 -8.84
N LYS A 73 2.60 -6.99 -7.66
CA LYS A 73 1.72 -7.70 -6.71
C LYS A 73 0.60 -6.79 -6.18
N VAL A 74 0.92 -5.53 -5.83
CA VAL A 74 -0.06 -4.57 -5.30
C VAL A 74 -1.13 -4.24 -6.35
N ARG A 75 -0.76 -4.06 -7.62
CA ARG A 75 -1.70 -3.83 -8.73
C ARG A 75 -2.76 -4.93 -8.87
N CYS A 76 -2.45 -6.15 -8.44
CA CYS A 76 -3.31 -7.32 -8.49
C CYS A 76 -3.85 -7.72 -7.10
N CYS A 77 -3.73 -6.86 -6.09
CA CYS A 77 -4.17 -7.15 -4.73
C CYS A 77 -5.70 -7.25 -4.64
N ASP A 78 -6.20 -8.36 -4.08
CA ASP A 78 -7.62 -8.71 -3.99
C ASP A 78 -8.22 -8.50 -2.58
N ARG A 79 -7.42 -8.00 -1.62
CA ARG A 79 -7.85 -7.86 -0.22
C ARG A 79 -9.00 -6.87 0.02
N ASN A 80 -9.34 -6.05 -0.98
CA ASN A 80 -10.42 -5.06 -0.92
C ASN A 80 -10.39 -4.15 0.32
N CYS A 81 -9.20 -3.85 0.86
CA CYS A 81 -9.06 -3.06 2.07
C CYS A 81 -9.65 -1.65 1.91
N TRP A 82 -10.20 -1.11 2.99
CA TRP A 82 -10.63 0.28 3.07
C TRP A 82 -9.74 1.07 4.02
N MET A 83 -9.16 2.15 3.48
CA MET A 83 -8.31 3.16 4.13
C MET A 83 -7.31 2.65 5.18
N ILE A 84 -6.02 2.69 4.85
CA ILE A 84 -4.96 2.98 5.83
C ILE A 84 -4.12 4.11 5.25
N GLY A 85 -4.24 5.29 5.85
CA GLY A 85 -3.44 6.48 5.55
C GLY A 85 -3.83 7.20 4.28
N SER A 86 -4.77 8.15 4.37
CA SER A 86 -4.93 9.18 3.35
C SER A 86 -5.14 10.52 4.04
N VAL A 87 -4.10 11.36 3.93
CA VAL A 87 -4.02 12.85 3.96
C VAL A 87 -5.02 13.64 4.80
#